data_AF-A0A6I9PL87-F1
#
_entry.id   AF-A0A6I9PL87-F1
#
_cell.length_a   1.000
_cell.length_b   1.000
_cell.length_c   1.000
_cell.angle_alpha   90.00
_cell.angle_beta   90.00
_cell.angle_gamma   90.00
#
_symmetry.space_group_name_H-M   'P 1'
#
loop_
_entity.id
_entity.type
_entity.pdbx_description
1 polymer ?
#
loop_
_entity_poly.entity_id
_entity_poly.type
_entity_poly.pdbx_seq_one_letter_code
_entity_poly.pdbx_strand_id
1 'polypeptide(L)'
;MYQLSRLLHDYHRELYNHFEEHEICPSLYAAPWFLTLFASQFPLNFVSRVFDFVFVQGTGVIFKVALCLLGSHEGEIVECDSFESIVDYLKTTLPALTQTQIEQTMAKVMEIDISKQLHAYEVEYHVLQDEMLESGPLPDDSDRLDKLEKTNVQLKKQNMELLEKLQAARQKIQTLETSVENFLSRESKMKHMIRSLEQERASHQKTIERMRSCLPPDALTDVEMTQIKTGPNGKAKTAAKKP
;
A
#
# COMPACT_ATOMS: atom_id res chain seq x y z
N MET A 1 -11.87 -18.11 -25.30
CA MET A 1 -10.94 -18.97 -24.54
C MET A 1 -11.66 -19.89 -23.58
N TYR A 2 -12.58 -19.38 -22.75
CA TYR A 2 -13.40 -20.20 -21.86
C TYR A 2 -14.09 -21.39 -22.54
N GLN A 3 -14.77 -21.17 -23.68
CA GLN A 3 -15.43 -22.25 -24.43
C GLN A 3 -14.48 -23.38 -24.85
N LEU A 4 -13.23 -23.07 -25.23
CA LEU A 4 -12.24 -24.11 -25.57
C LEU A 4 -11.82 -24.92 -24.33
N SER A 5 -11.67 -24.25 -23.19
CA SER A 5 -11.39 -24.92 -21.92
C SER A 5 -12.51 -25.88 -21.52
N ARG A 6 -13.78 -25.44 -21.59
CA ARG A 6 -14.95 -26.32 -21.33
C ARG A 6 -15.07 -27.46 -22.34
N LEU A 7 -14.79 -27.22 -23.62
CA LEU A 7 -14.73 -28.29 -24.62
C LEU A 7 -13.66 -29.34 -24.29
N LEU A 8 -12.47 -28.91 -23.87
CA LEU A 8 -11.43 -29.86 -23.45
C LEU A 8 -11.88 -30.66 -22.23
N HIS A 9 -12.46 -30.01 -21.22
CA HIS A 9 -13.00 -30.69 -20.04
C HIS A 9 -14.02 -31.78 -20.43
N ASP A 10 -14.92 -31.49 -21.38
CA ASP A 10 -16.01 -32.39 -21.73
C ASP A 10 -15.61 -33.49 -22.73
N TYR A 11 -14.60 -33.28 -23.59
CA TYR A 11 -14.18 -34.24 -24.64
C TYR A 11 -12.84 -34.93 -24.36
N HIS A 12 -11.88 -34.25 -23.76
CA HIS A 12 -10.50 -34.72 -23.50
C HIS A 12 -10.12 -34.44 -22.04
N ARG A 13 -10.82 -35.12 -21.12
CA ARG A 13 -10.74 -34.82 -19.68
C ARG A 13 -9.36 -35.05 -19.08
N GLU A 14 -8.62 -36.04 -19.59
CA GLU A 14 -7.25 -36.32 -19.16
C GLU A 14 -6.33 -35.16 -19.55
N LEU A 15 -6.36 -34.74 -20.82
CA LEU A 15 -5.64 -33.55 -21.28
C LEU A 15 -6.02 -32.28 -20.52
N TYR A 16 -7.32 -32.06 -20.25
CA TYR A 16 -7.79 -30.91 -19.47
C TYR A 16 -7.20 -30.91 -18.05
N ASN A 17 -7.26 -32.04 -17.34
CA ASN A 17 -6.72 -32.15 -15.99
C ASN A 17 -5.21 -31.92 -15.98
N HIS A 18 -4.49 -32.46 -16.96
CA HIS A 18 -3.05 -32.27 -17.11
C HIS A 18 -2.72 -30.79 -17.35
N PHE A 19 -3.50 -30.09 -18.18
CA PHE A 19 -3.36 -28.64 -18.34
C PHE A 19 -3.68 -27.87 -17.06
N GLU A 20 -4.69 -28.25 -16.28
CA GLU A 20 -4.95 -27.60 -14.99
C GLU A 20 -3.83 -27.83 -13.97
N GLU A 21 -3.29 -29.05 -13.89
CA GLU A 21 -2.18 -29.38 -12.98
C GLU A 21 -0.92 -28.56 -13.27
N HIS A 22 -0.66 -28.27 -14.55
CA HIS A 22 0.46 -27.46 -14.99
C HIS A 22 0.10 -25.98 -15.25
N GLU A 23 -1.09 -25.52 -14.85
CA GLU A 23 -1.57 -24.14 -15.02
C GLU A 23 -1.57 -23.62 -16.50
N ILE A 24 -1.74 -24.53 -17.46
CA ILE A 24 -1.73 -24.25 -18.90
C ILE A 24 -3.08 -23.70 -19.34
N CYS A 25 -3.18 -22.37 -19.37
CA CYS A 25 -4.37 -21.68 -19.87
C CYS A 25 -4.43 -21.66 -21.41
N PRO A 26 -5.60 -21.89 -22.04
CA PRO A 26 -5.74 -21.81 -23.51
C PRO A 26 -5.26 -20.51 -24.14
N SER A 27 -5.32 -19.39 -23.41
CA SER A 27 -4.79 -18.09 -23.86
C SER A 27 -3.30 -18.12 -24.19
N LEU A 28 -2.51 -19.03 -23.59
CA LEU A 28 -1.05 -19.11 -23.78
C LEU A 28 -0.62 -19.69 -25.14
N TYR A 29 -1.43 -20.57 -25.71
CA TYR A 29 -1.11 -21.28 -26.95
C TYR A 29 -2.14 -21.03 -28.06
N ALA A 30 -3.42 -20.86 -27.74
CA ALA A 30 -4.49 -20.81 -28.72
C ALA A 30 -4.82 -19.39 -29.22
N ALA A 31 -4.34 -18.33 -28.55
CA ALA A 31 -4.61 -16.95 -29.00
C ALA A 31 -4.25 -16.71 -30.48
N PRO A 32 -3.07 -17.14 -30.98
CA PRO A 32 -2.75 -17.04 -32.40
C PRO A 32 -3.70 -17.85 -33.29
N TRP A 33 -4.19 -19.01 -32.83
CA TRP A 33 -5.08 -19.89 -33.60
C TRP A 33 -6.40 -19.21 -33.90
N PHE A 34 -7.03 -18.60 -32.90
CA PHE A 34 -8.30 -17.89 -33.06
C PHE A 34 -8.13 -16.55 -33.79
N LEU A 35 -7.07 -15.79 -33.50
CA LEU A 35 -6.88 -14.45 -34.08
C LEU A 35 -6.44 -14.49 -35.55
N THR A 36 -5.69 -15.52 -35.94
CA THR A 36 -5.12 -15.62 -37.30
C THR A 36 -5.70 -16.77 -38.11
N LEU A 37 -6.72 -17.48 -37.57
CA LEU A 37 -7.30 -18.67 -38.18
C LEU A 37 -6.21 -19.70 -38.51
N PHE A 38 -5.33 -19.97 -37.55
CA PHE A 38 -4.15 -20.85 -37.65
C PHE A 38 -3.04 -20.39 -38.63
N ALA A 39 -3.25 -19.33 -39.40
CA ALA A 39 -2.33 -18.92 -40.47
C ALA A 39 -0.92 -18.52 -40.00
N SER A 40 -0.76 -18.09 -38.76
CA SER A 40 0.55 -17.64 -38.26
C SER A 40 1.51 -18.78 -37.91
N GLN A 41 1.01 -19.98 -37.62
CA GLN A 41 1.81 -21.08 -37.07
C GLN A 41 1.74 -22.37 -37.90
N PHE A 42 0.66 -22.56 -38.68
CA PHE A 42 0.43 -23.81 -39.39
C PHE A 42 0.78 -23.72 -40.88
N PRO A 43 1.14 -24.85 -41.53
CA PRO A 43 1.38 -24.92 -42.97
C PRO A 43 0.21 -24.41 -43.81
N LEU A 44 0.51 -23.72 -44.92
CA LEU A 44 -0.51 -23.08 -45.77
C LEU A 44 -1.55 -24.07 -46.33
N ASN A 45 -1.15 -25.31 -46.64
CA ASN A 45 -2.04 -26.38 -47.11
C ASN A 45 -3.07 -26.81 -46.05
N PHE A 46 -2.73 -26.73 -44.76
CA PHE A 46 -3.67 -26.96 -43.66
C PHE A 46 -4.61 -25.75 -43.53
N VAL A 47 -4.04 -24.55 -43.51
CA VAL A 47 -4.78 -23.29 -43.32
C VAL A 47 -5.83 -23.11 -44.41
N SER A 48 -5.50 -23.38 -45.69
CA SER A 48 -6.47 -23.24 -46.78
C SER A 48 -7.71 -24.11 -46.59
N ARG A 49 -7.55 -25.34 -46.10
CA ARG A 49 -8.67 -26.24 -45.77
C ARG A 49 -9.49 -25.75 -44.59
N VAL A 50 -8.84 -25.18 -43.57
CA VAL A 50 -9.57 -24.54 -42.45
C VAL A 50 -10.45 -23.41 -42.97
N PHE A 51 -9.93 -22.57 -43.88
CA PHE A 51 -10.70 -21.50 -44.50
C PHE A 51 -11.91 -22.02 -45.27
N ASP A 52 -11.76 -23.11 -46.04
CA ASP A 52 -12.90 -23.74 -46.74
C ASP A 52 -14.03 -24.08 -45.76
N PHE A 53 -13.69 -24.69 -44.62
CA PHE A 53 -14.68 -25.00 -43.59
C PHE A 53 -15.27 -23.75 -42.92
N VAL A 54 -14.45 -22.75 -42.62
CA VAL A 54 -14.92 -21.49 -42.01
C VAL A 54 -15.90 -20.77 -42.94
N PHE A 55 -15.67 -20.76 -44.25
CA PHE A 55 -16.60 -20.15 -45.21
C PHE A 55 -17.93 -20.92 -45.35
N VAL A 56 -17.91 -22.24 -45.21
CA VAL A 56 -19.10 -23.08 -45.36
C VAL A 56 -19.92 -23.18 -44.07
N GLN A 57 -19.27 -23.36 -42.92
CA GLN A 57 -19.92 -23.66 -41.63
C GLN A 57 -19.82 -22.51 -40.62
N GLY A 58 -19.03 -21.47 -40.90
CA GLY A 58 -18.79 -20.35 -40.00
C GLY A 58 -17.60 -20.54 -39.06
N THR A 59 -17.38 -19.56 -38.19
CA THR A 59 -16.20 -19.47 -37.30
C THR A 59 -16.19 -20.51 -36.18
N GLY A 60 -17.31 -21.17 -35.88
CA GLY A 60 -17.37 -22.28 -34.92
C GLY A 60 -16.42 -23.44 -35.27
N VAL A 61 -16.04 -23.57 -36.55
CA VAL A 61 -15.04 -24.54 -37.02
C VAL A 61 -13.69 -24.37 -36.34
N ILE A 62 -13.30 -23.15 -35.96
CA ILE A 62 -12.00 -22.89 -35.32
C ILE A 62 -11.89 -23.70 -34.01
N PHE A 63 -12.99 -23.81 -33.26
CA PHE A 63 -13.05 -24.65 -32.06
C PHE A 63 -12.96 -26.14 -32.38
N LYS A 64 -13.63 -26.60 -33.45
CA LYS A 64 -13.53 -28.00 -33.90
C LYS A 64 -12.09 -28.37 -34.25
N VAL A 65 -11.42 -27.51 -35.03
CA VAL A 65 -10.03 -27.72 -35.45
C VAL A 65 -9.10 -27.74 -34.23
N ALA A 66 -9.22 -26.76 -33.33
CA ALA A 66 -8.41 -26.72 -32.11
C ALA A 66 -8.61 -27.98 -31.25
N LEU A 67 -9.85 -28.41 -31.05
CA LEU A 67 -10.20 -29.60 -30.29
C LEU A 67 -9.63 -30.88 -30.94
N CYS A 68 -9.79 -31.04 -32.26
CA CYS A 68 -9.26 -32.19 -33.00
C CYS A 68 -7.73 -32.25 -32.98
N LEU A 69 -7.05 -31.11 -33.08
CA LEU A 69 -5.59 -31.05 -33.03
C LEU A 69 -5.07 -31.46 -31.65
N LEU A 70 -5.62 -30.88 -30.59
CA LEU A 70 -5.26 -31.21 -29.21
C LEU A 70 -5.55 -32.67 -28.90
N GLY A 71 -6.75 -33.16 -29.24
CA GLY A 71 -7.12 -34.55 -29.03
C GLY A 71 -6.30 -35.56 -29.84
N SER A 72 -5.75 -35.17 -31.00
CA SER A 72 -4.89 -36.06 -31.79
C SER A 72 -3.46 -36.15 -31.26
N HIS A 73 -3.02 -35.17 -30.47
CA HIS A 73 -1.70 -35.15 -29.83
C HIS A 73 -1.79 -35.38 -28.30
N GLU A 74 -2.97 -35.74 -27.78
CA GLU A 74 -3.21 -35.90 -26.33
C GLU A 74 -2.18 -36.81 -25.66
N GLY A 75 -1.88 -37.97 -26.28
CA GLY A 75 -0.90 -38.91 -25.74
C GLY A 75 0.51 -38.32 -25.59
N GLU A 76 0.98 -37.58 -26.60
CA GLU A 76 2.32 -36.96 -26.57
C GLU A 76 2.39 -35.75 -25.63
N ILE A 77 1.28 -35.00 -25.53
CA ILE A 77 1.21 -33.84 -24.64
C ILE A 77 1.22 -34.28 -23.18
N VAL A 78 0.48 -35.34 -22.82
CA VAL A 78 0.40 -35.85 -21.45
C VAL A 78 1.74 -36.47 -20.99
N GLU A 79 2.62 -36.87 -21.91
CA GLU A 79 3.98 -37.31 -21.59
C GLU A 79 4.92 -36.15 -21.20
N CYS A 80 4.56 -34.90 -21.47
CA CYS A 80 5.35 -33.74 -21.07
C CYS A 80 5.14 -33.46 -19.56
N ASP A 81 6.23 -33.35 -18.81
CA ASP A 81 6.21 -33.28 -17.34
C ASP A 81 6.36 -31.86 -16.76
N SER A 82 6.48 -30.84 -17.61
CA SER A 82 6.75 -29.46 -17.17
C SER A 82 5.97 -28.43 -17.98
N PHE A 83 5.69 -27.29 -17.37
CA PHE A 83 5.06 -26.15 -18.05
C PHE A 83 5.79 -25.75 -19.34
N GLU A 84 7.13 -25.66 -19.30
CA GLU A 84 7.93 -25.25 -20.46
C GLU A 84 7.86 -26.27 -21.60
N SER A 85 7.97 -27.57 -21.29
CA SER A 85 7.89 -28.62 -22.31
C SER A 85 6.52 -28.69 -22.98
N ILE A 86 5.43 -28.56 -22.21
CA ILE A 86 4.07 -28.52 -22.76
C ILE A 86 3.89 -27.30 -23.67
N VAL A 87 4.28 -26.11 -23.21
CA VAL A 87 4.12 -24.87 -23.99
C VAL A 87 4.98 -24.90 -25.26
N ASP A 88 6.21 -25.42 -25.18
CA ASP A 88 7.06 -25.59 -26.35
C ASP A 88 6.41 -26.55 -27.35
N TYR A 89 6.00 -27.74 -26.91
CA TYR A 89 5.34 -28.73 -27.76
C TYR A 89 4.13 -28.14 -28.51
N LEU A 90 3.25 -27.42 -27.80
CA LEU A 90 2.06 -26.80 -28.39
C LEU A 90 2.39 -25.70 -29.42
N LYS A 91 3.55 -25.04 -29.30
CA LYS A 91 3.97 -23.93 -30.17
C LYS A 91 4.88 -24.37 -31.31
N THR A 92 5.63 -25.45 -31.15
CA THR A 92 6.69 -25.86 -32.10
C THR A 92 6.36 -27.19 -32.77
N THR A 93 6.08 -28.24 -32.00
CA THR A 93 5.83 -29.59 -32.51
C THR A 93 4.43 -29.74 -33.09
N LEU A 94 3.40 -29.27 -32.37
CA LEU A 94 2.00 -29.42 -32.78
C LEU A 94 1.71 -28.76 -34.15
N PRO A 95 2.24 -27.58 -34.49
CA PRO A 95 2.02 -27.01 -35.82
C PRO A 95 2.77 -27.73 -36.96
N ALA A 96 3.77 -28.56 -36.65
CA ALA A 96 4.57 -29.30 -37.63
C ALA A 96 3.85 -30.55 -38.18
N LEU A 97 2.62 -30.37 -38.67
CA LEU A 97 1.75 -31.44 -39.13
C LEU A 97 2.23 -32.08 -40.44
N THR A 98 2.22 -33.41 -40.48
CA THR A 98 2.38 -34.19 -41.71
C THR A 98 1.09 -34.19 -42.54
N GLN A 99 1.21 -34.49 -43.83
CA GLN A 99 0.05 -34.56 -44.74
C GLN A 99 -1.04 -35.52 -44.24
N THR A 100 -0.65 -36.68 -43.70
CA THR A 100 -1.58 -37.66 -43.13
C THR A 100 -2.32 -37.13 -41.91
N GLN A 101 -1.63 -36.43 -41.00
CA GLN A 101 -2.25 -35.80 -39.82
C GLN A 101 -3.24 -34.70 -40.23
N ILE A 102 -2.92 -33.91 -41.27
CA ILE A 102 -3.83 -32.91 -41.82
C ILE A 102 -5.12 -33.58 -42.30
N GLU A 103 -5.03 -34.62 -43.12
CA GLU A 103 -6.20 -35.33 -43.66
C GLU A 103 -7.06 -35.95 -42.56
N GLN A 104 -6.43 -36.60 -41.58
CA GLN A 104 -7.12 -37.16 -40.43
C GLN A 104 -7.81 -36.08 -39.59
N THR A 105 -7.15 -34.94 -39.38
CA THR A 105 -7.75 -33.81 -38.65
C THR A 105 -8.96 -33.27 -39.39
N MET A 106 -8.87 -33.05 -40.71
CA MET A 106 -9.98 -32.54 -41.51
C MET A 106 -11.17 -33.52 -41.53
N ALA A 107 -10.91 -34.83 -41.57
CA ALA A 107 -11.96 -35.84 -41.48
C ALA A 107 -12.71 -35.76 -40.13
N LYS A 108 -11.98 -35.71 -39.01
CA LYS A 108 -12.57 -35.57 -37.67
C LYS A 108 -13.38 -34.26 -37.53
N VAL A 109 -12.87 -33.15 -38.08
CA VAL A 109 -13.55 -31.84 -38.05
C VAL A 109 -14.91 -31.90 -38.76
N MET A 110 -15.05 -32.70 -39.82
CA MET A 110 -16.33 -32.89 -40.50
C MET A 110 -17.34 -33.70 -39.68
N GLU A 111 -16.87 -34.65 -38.88
CA GLU A 111 -17.73 -35.55 -38.09
C GLU A 111 -18.23 -34.89 -36.79
N ILE A 112 -17.42 -34.03 -36.18
CA ILE A 112 -17.75 -33.42 -34.89
C ILE A 112 -18.80 -32.31 -35.05
N ASP A 113 -19.87 -32.40 -34.25
CA ASP A 113 -20.83 -31.33 -34.00
C ASP A 113 -20.77 -30.88 -32.54
N ILE A 114 -20.40 -29.61 -32.33
CA ILE A 114 -20.27 -28.94 -31.03
C ILE A 114 -21.12 -27.67 -30.97
N SER A 115 -22.02 -27.46 -31.93
CA SER A 115 -22.73 -26.18 -32.07
C SER A 115 -23.60 -25.86 -30.85
N LYS A 116 -24.25 -26.88 -30.27
CA LYS A 116 -25.07 -26.74 -29.06
C LYS A 116 -24.21 -26.48 -27.82
N GLN A 117 -23.10 -27.18 -27.71
CA GLN A 117 -22.13 -27.07 -26.62
C GLN A 117 -21.51 -25.67 -26.61
N LEU A 118 -21.07 -25.18 -27.78
CA LEU A 118 -20.53 -23.82 -27.91
C LEU A 118 -21.54 -22.77 -27.43
N HIS A 119 -22.80 -22.88 -27.86
CA HIS A 119 -23.84 -21.96 -27.41
C HIS A 119 -24.11 -22.07 -25.90
N ALA A 120 -24.16 -23.30 -25.36
CA ALA A 120 -24.34 -23.51 -23.93
C ALA A 120 -23.21 -22.87 -23.11
N TYR A 121 -21.94 -23.06 -23.52
CA TYR A 121 -20.79 -22.47 -22.84
C TYR A 121 -20.69 -20.95 -23.04
N GLU A 122 -21.22 -20.42 -24.15
CA GLU A 122 -21.35 -18.97 -24.33
C GLU A 122 -22.33 -18.40 -23.32
N VAL A 123 -23.49 -19.01 -23.14
CA VAL A 123 -24.47 -18.62 -22.13
C VAL A 123 -23.88 -18.75 -20.73
N GLU A 124 -23.23 -19.88 -20.43
CA GLU A 124 -22.54 -20.12 -19.15
C GLU A 124 -21.53 -19.00 -18.82
N TYR A 125 -20.72 -18.60 -19.81
CA TYR A 125 -19.76 -17.51 -19.64
C TYR A 125 -20.41 -16.16 -19.32
N HIS A 126 -21.51 -15.81 -20.02
CA HIS A 126 -22.24 -14.57 -19.76
C HIS A 126 -22.90 -14.58 -18.38
N VAL A 127 -23.50 -15.71 -17.97
CA VAL A 127 -24.07 -15.86 -16.63
C VAL A 127 -23.00 -15.67 -15.55
N LEU A 128 -21.84 -16.30 -15.70
CA LEU A 128 -20.72 -16.11 -14.77
C LEU A 128 -20.26 -14.65 -14.72
N GLN A 129 -20.20 -13.98 -15.87
CA GLN A 129 -19.82 -12.57 -15.93
C GLN A 129 -20.86 -11.67 -15.23
N ASP A 130 -22.15 -11.94 -15.43
CA ASP A 130 -23.25 -11.22 -14.78
C ASP A 130 -23.27 -11.48 -13.27
N GLU A 131 -23.07 -12.71 -12.81
CA GLU A 131 -22.94 -13.04 -11.38
C GLU A 131 -21.73 -12.34 -10.74
N MET A 132 -20.60 -12.24 -11.44
CA MET A 132 -19.44 -11.47 -10.99
C MET A 132 -19.72 -9.96 -10.90
N LEU A 133 -20.61 -9.44 -11.74
CA LEU A 133 -21.03 -8.03 -11.72
C LEU A 133 -22.11 -7.76 -10.65
N GLU A 134 -23.06 -8.67 -10.46
CA GLU A 134 -24.09 -8.61 -9.42
C GLU A 134 -23.53 -8.84 -8.02
N SER A 135 -22.42 -9.59 -7.90
CA SER A 135 -21.60 -9.69 -6.67
C SER A 135 -20.73 -8.45 -6.41
N GLY A 136 -20.88 -7.37 -7.20
CA GLY A 136 -20.51 -6.01 -6.81
C GLY A 136 -21.08 -5.63 -5.42
N PRO A 137 -20.51 -4.64 -4.72
CA PRO A 137 -20.61 -4.53 -3.27
C PRO A 137 -22.06 -4.62 -2.83
N LEU A 138 -22.36 -5.66 -2.04
CA LEU A 138 -23.66 -5.82 -1.40
C LEU A 138 -24.07 -4.47 -0.80
N PRO A 139 -25.35 -4.07 -0.83
CA PRO A 139 -25.80 -2.80 -0.25
C PRO A 139 -25.29 -2.63 1.20
N ASP A 140 -25.15 -3.72 1.95
CA ASP A 140 -24.55 -3.74 3.28
C ASP A 140 -23.04 -3.46 3.28
N ASP A 141 -22.26 -3.93 2.31
CA ASP A 141 -20.82 -3.64 2.22
C ASP A 141 -20.55 -2.20 1.77
N SER A 142 -21.38 -1.64 0.87
CA SER A 142 -21.31 -0.22 0.53
C SER A 142 -21.66 0.66 1.74
N ASP A 143 -22.71 0.32 2.48
CA ASP A 143 -23.10 1.04 3.70
C ASP A 143 -22.06 0.91 4.82
N ARG A 144 -21.41 -0.25 4.95
CA ARG A 144 -20.32 -0.47 5.89
C ARG A 144 -19.07 0.31 5.50
N LEU A 145 -18.74 0.36 4.21
CA LEU A 145 -17.63 1.16 3.70
C LEU A 145 -17.86 2.65 3.97
N ASP A 146 -19.06 3.16 3.70
CA ASP A 146 -19.45 4.55 4.01
C ASP A 146 -19.36 4.87 5.51
N LYS A 147 -19.78 3.96 6.38
CA LYS A 147 -19.64 4.11 7.84
C LYS A 147 -18.17 4.12 8.26
N LEU A 148 -17.35 3.24 7.69
CA LEU A 148 -15.91 3.18 7.95
C LEU A 148 -15.20 4.45 7.45
N GLU A 149 -15.58 4.98 6.29
CA GLU A 149 -15.01 6.22 5.78
C GLU A 149 -15.36 7.41 6.67
N LYS A 150 -16.62 7.54 7.08
CA LYS A 150 -17.07 8.58 8.02
C LYS A 150 -16.31 8.52 9.35
N THR A 151 -16.13 7.34 9.92
CA THR A 151 -15.38 7.18 11.17
C THR A 151 -13.89 7.48 10.97
N ASN A 152 -13.28 7.12 9.84
CA ASN A 152 -11.90 7.43 9.53
C ASN A 152 -11.66 8.94 9.40
N VAL A 153 -12.56 9.65 8.70
CA VAL A 153 -12.52 11.11 8.60
C VAL A 153 -12.64 11.76 9.99
N GLN A 154 -13.53 11.25 10.84
CA GLN A 154 -13.69 11.75 12.20
C GLN A 154 -12.45 11.51 13.07
N LEU A 155 -11.86 10.31 13.01
CA LEU A 155 -10.62 9.99 13.72
C LEU A 155 -9.44 10.83 13.24
N LYS A 156 -9.33 11.08 11.93
CA LYS A 156 -8.31 11.98 11.36
C LYS A 156 -8.45 13.39 11.91
N LYS A 157 -9.68 13.91 12.00
CA LYS A 157 -9.95 15.22 12.60
C LYS A 157 -9.53 15.27 14.07
N GLN A 158 -9.90 14.26 14.86
CA GLN A 158 -9.50 14.18 16.27
C GLN A 158 -7.99 14.10 16.45
N ASN A 159 -7.30 13.31 15.62
CA ASN A 159 -5.84 13.22 15.64
C ASN A 159 -5.18 14.58 15.32
N MET A 160 -5.73 15.32 14.35
CA MET A 160 -5.25 16.66 14.03
C MET A 160 -5.40 17.63 15.21
N GLU A 161 -6.58 17.65 15.86
CA GLU A 161 -6.84 18.49 17.04
C GLU A 161 -5.94 18.12 18.24
N LEU A 162 -5.69 16.83 18.46
CA LEU A 162 -4.78 16.38 19.51
C LEU A 162 -3.32 16.77 19.21
N LEU A 163 -2.90 16.68 17.95
CA LEU A 163 -1.56 17.10 17.52
C LEU A 163 -1.35 18.60 17.74
N GLU A 164 -2.36 19.42 17.42
CA GLU A 164 -2.33 20.87 17.65
C GLU A 164 -2.24 21.21 19.14
N LYS A 165 -3.06 20.54 19.99
CA LYS A 165 -2.98 20.70 21.45
C LYS A 165 -1.61 20.31 22.00
N LEU A 166 -1.01 19.24 21.48
CA LEU A 166 0.33 18.80 21.87
C LEU A 166 1.39 19.84 21.48
N GLN A 167 1.30 20.42 20.29
CA GLN A 167 2.21 21.46 19.83
C GLN A 167 2.09 22.73 20.68
N ALA A 168 0.87 23.17 20.99
CA ALA A 168 0.64 24.33 21.86
C ALA A 168 1.20 24.09 23.28
N ALA A 169 1.00 22.89 23.83
CA ALA A 169 1.57 22.53 25.13
C ALA A 169 3.10 22.56 25.12
N ARG A 170 3.75 22.03 24.07
CA ARG A 170 5.21 22.07 23.91
C ARG A 170 5.75 23.50 23.84
N GLN A 171 5.12 24.37 23.05
CA GLN A 171 5.50 25.80 22.98
C GLN A 171 5.37 26.49 24.34
N LYS A 172 4.31 26.16 25.10
CA LYS A 172 4.13 26.68 26.45
C LYS A 172 5.20 26.19 27.42
N ILE A 173 5.60 24.92 27.34
CA ILE A 173 6.71 24.39 28.15
C ILE A 173 8.00 25.14 27.82
N GLN A 174 8.33 25.31 26.54
CA GLN A 174 9.54 26.00 26.09
C GLN A 174 9.60 27.47 26.56
N THR A 175 8.47 28.19 26.53
CA THR A 175 8.39 29.57 27.05
C THR A 175 8.54 29.64 28.57
N LEU A 176 8.03 28.65 29.30
CA LEU A 176 8.23 28.56 30.75
C LEU A 176 9.68 28.22 31.10
N GLU A 177 10.31 27.29 30.38
CA GLU A 177 11.71 26.90 30.57
C GLU A 177 12.65 28.10 30.37
N THR A 178 12.48 28.85 29.28
CA THR A 178 13.26 30.08 29.03
C THR A 178 13.02 31.15 30.10
N SER A 179 11.80 31.28 30.61
CA SER A 179 11.52 32.19 31.73
C SER A 179 12.23 31.76 33.02
N VAL A 180 12.25 30.46 33.34
CA VAL A 180 12.96 29.92 34.51
C VAL A 180 14.46 30.18 34.38
N GLU A 181 15.04 29.93 33.20
CA GLU A 181 16.46 30.20 32.93
C GLU A 181 16.81 31.68 33.12
N ASN A 182 15.95 32.58 32.63
CA ASN A 182 16.10 34.03 32.84
C ASN A 182 16.05 34.42 34.33
N PHE A 183 15.14 33.84 35.10
CA PHE A 183 15.06 34.07 36.55
C PHE A 183 16.31 33.56 37.28
N LEU A 184 16.80 32.36 36.94
CA LEU A 184 18.02 31.80 37.52
C LEU A 184 19.25 32.65 37.20
N SER A 185 19.37 33.14 35.97
CA SER A 185 20.44 34.07 35.57
C SER A 185 20.40 35.37 36.36
N ARG A 186 19.22 35.96 36.53
CA ARG A 186 19.02 37.18 37.33
C ARG A 186 19.31 36.94 38.80
N GLU A 187 18.87 35.81 39.36
CA GLU A 187 19.16 35.41 40.74
C GLU A 187 20.67 35.28 40.95
N SER A 188 21.38 34.62 40.03
CA SER A 188 22.83 34.49 40.07
C SER A 188 23.51 35.86 40.06
N LYS A 189 23.14 36.77 39.14
CA LYS A 189 23.68 38.14 39.09
C LYS A 189 23.46 38.90 40.41
N MET A 190 22.26 38.79 40.98
CA MET A 190 21.92 39.44 42.25
C MET A 190 22.73 38.86 43.43
N LYS A 191 22.92 37.53 43.48
CA LYS A 191 23.81 36.87 44.46
C LYS A 191 25.25 37.37 44.34
N HIS A 192 25.77 37.54 43.13
CA HIS A 192 27.12 38.11 42.91
C HIS A 192 27.20 39.56 43.38
N MET A 193 26.20 40.39 43.08
CA MET A 193 26.14 41.78 43.54
C MET A 193 26.15 41.88 45.07
N ILE A 194 25.35 41.05 45.76
CA ILE A 194 25.30 41.02 47.22
C ILE A 194 26.67 40.67 47.80
N ARG A 195 27.33 39.62 47.28
CA ARG A 195 28.69 39.24 47.72
C ARG A 195 29.71 40.37 47.53
N SER A 196 29.63 41.08 46.40
CA SER A 196 30.52 42.22 46.13
C SER A 196 30.30 43.37 47.11
N LEU A 197 29.04 43.73 47.37
CA LEU A 197 28.69 44.77 48.33
C LEU A 197 29.06 44.39 49.76
N GLU A 198 28.91 43.12 50.14
CA GLU A 198 29.37 42.61 51.44
C GLU A 198 30.88 42.71 51.61
N GLN A 199 31.65 42.40 50.55
CA GLN A 199 33.10 42.56 50.54
C GLN A 199 33.50 44.04 50.65
N GLU A 200 32.84 44.93 49.91
CA GLU A 200 33.09 46.36 49.97
C GLU A 200 32.77 46.92 51.36
N ARG A 201 31.63 46.55 51.94
CA ARG A 201 31.25 46.90 53.32
C ARG A 201 32.30 46.44 54.32
N ALA A 202 32.81 45.21 54.19
CA ALA A 202 33.88 44.70 55.06
C ALA A 202 35.19 45.49 54.90
N SER A 203 35.53 45.89 53.67
CA SER A 203 36.72 46.71 53.38
C SER A 203 36.62 48.13 53.97
N HIS A 204 35.45 48.77 53.84
CA HIS A 204 35.16 50.07 54.45
C HIS A 204 35.20 49.98 55.96
N GLN A 205 34.59 48.96 56.55
CA GLN A 205 34.62 48.71 57.99
C GLN A 205 36.05 48.58 58.52
N LYS A 206 36.91 47.79 57.85
CA LYS A 206 38.33 47.65 58.21
C LYS A 206 39.11 48.96 58.08
N THR A 207 38.75 49.79 57.10
CA THR A 207 39.37 51.11 56.89
C THR A 207 38.97 52.09 57.99
N ILE A 208 37.69 52.12 58.38
CA ILE A 208 37.18 52.90 59.51
C ILE A 208 37.88 52.48 60.82
N GLU A 209 38.06 51.18 61.05
CA GLU A 209 38.79 50.67 62.23
C GLU A 209 40.25 51.14 62.27
N ARG A 210 40.95 51.12 61.12
CA ARG A 210 42.30 51.70 61.03
C ARG A 210 42.32 53.19 61.30
N MET A 211 41.41 53.97 60.71
CA MET A 211 41.32 55.41 60.97
C MET A 211 41.06 55.70 62.45
N ARG A 212 40.18 54.93 63.11
CA ARG A 212 39.95 55.01 64.56
C ARG A 212 41.22 54.72 65.37
N SER A 213 42.06 53.77 64.94
CA SER A 213 43.33 53.46 65.61
C SER A 213 44.41 54.52 65.46
N CYS A 214 44.27 55.46 64.52
CA CYS A 214 45.22 56.55 64.27
C CYS A 214 44.77 57.90 64.86
N LEU A 215 43.63 57.95 65.56
CA LEU A 215 43.10 59.16 66.19
C LEU A 215 43.48 59.22 67.67
N PRO A 216 43.88 60.40 68.21
CA PRO A 216 44.08 60.57 69.64
C PRO A 216 42.74 60.44 70.41
N PRO A 217 42.76 60.01 71.69
CA PRO A 217 41.56 59.65 72.46
C PRO A 217 40.50 60.76 72.61
N ASP A 218 40.85 62.03 72.37
CA ASP A 218 39.98 63.20 72.65
C ASP A 218 39.08 63.65 71.49
N ALA A 219 39.06 62.96 70.34
CA ALA A 219 38.27 63.38 69.16
C ALA A 219 37.09 62.46 68.80
N LEU A 220 36.75 61.47 69.63
CA LEU A 220 35.79 60.39 69.30
C LEU A 220 34.33 60.65 69.69
N THR A 221 33.97 61.81 70.25
CA THR A 221 32.62 62.04 70.78
C THR A 221 31.57 62.50 69.76
N ASP A 222 31.93 62.91 68.54
CA ASP A 222 30.96 63.53 67.62
C ASP A 222 30.96 62.93 66.21
N VAL A 223 30.56 61.68 66.02
CA VAL A 223 29.95 61.24 64.73
C VAL A 223 28.96 60.08 64.98
N GLU A 224 27.71 60.40 65.30
CA GLU A 224 26.58 59.47 65.11
C GLU A 224 26.28 59.33 63.60
N MET A 225 26.17 58.10 63.10
CA MET A 225 25.66 57.85 61.75
C MET A 225 24.33 57.11 61.81
N THR A 226 23.36 57.76 61.20
CA THR A 226 21.90 57.62 61.29
C THR A 226 21.42 56.28 60.74
N GLN A 227 20.62 55.54 61.51
CA GLN A 227 19.92 54.34 61.03
C GLN A 227 18.77 54.74 60.10
N ILE A 228 18.88 54.46 58.80
CA ILE A 228 17.77 54.59 57.85
C ILE A 228 16.91 53.32 57.94
N LYS A 229 15.76 53.43 58.63
CA LYS A 229 14.64 52.47 58.56
C LYS A 229 13.91 52.61 57.23
N THR A 230 13.75 51.52 56.47
CA THR A 230 12.66 51.39 55.48
C THR A 230 11.92 50.08 55.72
N GLY A 231 10.61 50.21 55.94
CA GLY A 231 9.75 49.21 56.57
C GLY A 231 9.13 48.14 55.64
N PRO A 232 8.31 47.26 56.22
CA PRO A 232 7.69 46.13 55.53
C PRO A 232 6.36 46.55 54.89
N ASN A 233 6.16 46.26 53.60
CA ASN A 233 4.83 46.38 52.99
C ASN A 233 4.34 45.00 52.55
N GLY A 234 3.18 44.62 53.08
CA GLY A 234 2.65 43.26 53.03
C GLY A 234 1.62 43.01 51.93
N LYS A 235 1.46 41.70 51.69
CA LYS A 235 0.21 40.94 51.42
C LYS A 235 -0.57 41.14 50.12
N ALA A 236 -0.57 40.03 49.37
CA ALA A 236 -1.73 39.25 48.91
C ALA A 236 -2.62 39.76 47.75
N LYS A 237 -2.74 38.93 46.69
CA LYS A 237 -4.01 38.25 46.36
C LYS A 237 -3.84 37.18 45.26
N THR A 238 -4.18 35.95 45.63
CA THR A 238 -4.55 34.83 44.77
C THR A 238 -5.97 35.04 44.23
N ALA A 239 -6.21 34.75 42.95
CA ALA A 239 -7.54 34.42 42.44
C ALA A 239 -7.42 33.58 41.16
N ALA A 240 -7.77 32.30 41.29
CA ALA A 240 -8.04 31.39 40.19
C ALA A 240 -9.43 31.68 39.61
N LYS A 241 -9.58 31.60 38.28
CA LYS A 241 -10.80 31.09 37.64
C LYS A 241 -10.54 30.74 36.16
N LYS A 242 -10.66 29.44 35.88
CA LYS A 242 -10.98 28.82 34.59
C LYS A 242 -12.52 28.92 34.38
N PRO A 243 -13.09 28.67 33.19
CA PRO A 243 -12.74 27.63 32.19
C PRO A 243 -11.84 28.10 31.05
#